data_AF-A0A3B6VRC4-F1
#
_entry.id   AF-A0A3B6VRC4-F1
#
_cell.length_a   1.000
_cell.length_b   1.000
_cell.length_c   1.000
_cell.angle_alpha   90.00
_cell.angle_beta   90.00
_cell.angle_gamma   90.00
#
_symmetry.space_group_name_H-M   'P 1'
#
loop_
_entity.id
_entity.type
_entity.pdbx_description
1 polymer ?
#
loop_
_entity_poly.entity_id
_entity_poly.type
_entity_poly.pdbx_seq_one_letter_code
_entity_poly.pdbx_strand_id
1 'polypeptide(L)'
;MHKTNNNYNRNNNKNNTNKVDVKKLFSDIGTVANVLGKIITTSKVVVDELKNQSGILYVFDTNALMNDPNLITIQKRNSSYIVPIVVLEELDKLKLDKNRSQKASNAIRAINKSNVRIEKYSEHVLPKDFDMRNNDNKILATAMKFSNKNVVIVTEDNNLKNKAKSQNIRCISLSEFRRS
;
A
#
# COMPACT_ATOMS: atom_id res chain seq x y z
N MET A 1 39.40 -15.77 -89.90
CA MET A 1 39.75 -15.50 -88.49
C MET A 1 39.46 -14.04 -88.18
N HIS A 2 39.04 -13.78 -86.95
CA HIS A 2 38.78 -12.50 -86.28
C HIS A 2 37.41 -11.80 -86.42
N LYS A 3 36.84 -11.66 -85.21
CA LYS A 3 35.57 -11.09 -84.75
C LYS A 3 35.60 -9.55 -84.83
N THR A 4 34.43 -8.92 -84.87
CA THR A 4 33.96 -8.07 -83.74
C THR A 4 32.47 -7.79 -83.83
N ASN A 5 31.80 -8.18 -82.74
CA ASN A 5 30.46 -7.79 -82.31
C ASN A 5 30.47 -6.31 -81.90
N ASN A 6 29.41 -5.55 -82.20
CA ASN A 6 29.10 -4.37 -81.40
C ASN A 6 27.57 -4.26 -81.21
N ASN A 7 27.14 -4.74 -80.04
CA ASN A 7 25.80 -4.59 -79.49
C ASN A 7 25.85 -3.39 -78.56
N TYR A 8 25.16 -2.29 -78.89
CA TYR A 8 24.88 -1.20 -77.95
C TYR A 8 23.39 -1.10 -77.64
N ASN A 9 23.05 -1.78 -76.55
CA ASN A 9 22.26 -1.32 -75.40
C ASN A 9 20.91 -0.60 -75.65
N ARG A 10 19.81 -1.35 -75.46
CA ARG A 10 18.50 -0.79 -75.06
C ARG A 10 18.52 -0.47 -73.56
N ASN A 11 18.49 0.82 -73.24
CA ASN A 11 18.24 1.32 -71.88
C ASN A 11 16.84 0.88 -71.40
N ASN A 12 16.80 -0.03 -70.43
CA ASN A 12 15.61 -0.28 -69.62
C ASN A 12 15.69 0.54 -68.34
N ASN A 13 14.95 1.66 -68.34
CA ASN A 13 14.74 2.52 -67.20
C ASN A 13 13.83 1.77 -66.19
N LYS A 14 14.43 1.11 -65.18
CA LYS A 14 13.69 0.53 -64.05
C LYS A 14 13.39 1.63 -63.04
N ASN A 15 12.17 2.18 -63.12
CA ASN A 15 11.59 3.02 -62.09
C ASN A 15 11.59 2.27 -60.75
N ASN A 16 12.44 2.73 -59.82
CA ASN A 16 12.57 2.17 -58.48
C ASN A 16 11.43 2.72 -57.60
N THR A 17 10.27 2.08 -57.62
CA THR A 17 9.16 2.41 -56.72
C THR A 17 9.41 1.73 -55.37
N ASN A 18 9.93 2.49 -54.40
CA ASN A 18 9.96 2.08 -53.00
C ASN A 18 8.51 1.94 -52.47
N LYS A 19 7.91 0.77 -52.66
CA LYS A 19 6.57 0.47 -52.14
C LYS A 19 6.69 0.21 -50.64
N VAL A 20 6.24 1.16 -49.83
CA VAL A 20 6.22 1.04 -48.37
C VAL A 20 5.37 -0.18 -47.98
N ASP A 21 5.94 -1.11 -47.21
CA ASP A 21 5.20 -2.24 -46.68
C ASP A 21 4.35 -1.80 -45.48
N VAL A 22 3.11 -1.42 -45.79
CA VAL A 22 2.12 -0.96 -44.83
C VAL A 22 1.84 -2.02 -43.75
N LYS A 23 1.89 -3.32 -44.07
CA LYS A 23 1.65 -4.39 -43.09
C LYS A 23 2.77 -4.46 -42.05
N LYS A 24 4.02 -4.35 -42.51
CA LYS A 24 5.18 -4.29 -41.63
C LYS A 24 5.09 -3.08 -40.70
N LEU A 25 4.73 -1.91 -41.23
CA LEU A 25 4.55 -0.70 -40.44
C LEU A 25 3.50 -0.86 -39.31
N PHE A 26 2.35 -1.48 -39.60
CA PHE A 26 1.33 -1.76 -38.59
C PHE A 26 1.82 -2.74 -37.51
N SER A 27 2.57 -3.78 -37.90
CA SER A 27 3.19 -4.73 -36.96
C SER A 27 4.19 -4.06 -36.04
N ASP A 28 5.03 -3.17 -36.59
CA ASP A 28 6.04 -2.43 -35.83
C ASP A 28 5.36 -1.49 -34.82
N ILE A 29 4.29 -0.78 -35.21
CA ILE A 29 3.48 0.06 -34.31
C ILE A 29 2.87 -0.76 -33.18
N GLY A 30 2.30 -1.93 -33.48
CA GLY A 30 1.73 -2.83 -32.46
C GLY A 30 2.77 -3.32 -31.45
N THR A 31 3.99 -3.58 -31.92
CA THR A 31 5.13 -3.97 -31.07
C THR A 31 5.51 -2.84 -30.12
N VAL A 32 5.63 -1.60 -30.63
CA VAL A 32 5.93 -0.42 -29.81
C VAL A 32 4.84 -0.17 -28.77
N ALA A 33 3.56 -0.26 -29.16
CA ALA A 33 2.43 -0.09 -28.25
C ALA A 33 2.45 -1.09 -27.08
N ASN A 34 2.78 -2.36 -27.35
CA ASN A 34 2.91 -3.38 -26.31
C ASN A 34 4.06 -3.10 -25.34
N VAL A 35 5.21 -2.65 -25.85
CA VAL A 35 6.35 -2.26 -25.00
C VAL A 35 5.97 -1.06 -24.12
N LEU A 36 5.34 -0.03 -24.70
CA LEU A 36 4.85 1.13 -23.96
C LEU A 36 3.86 0.74 -22.86
N GLY A 37 2.89 -0.14 -23.17
CA GLY A 37 1.93 -0.65 -22.18
C GLY A 37 2.60 -1.36 -21.00
N LYS A 38 3.61 -2.19 -21.26
CA LYS A 38 4.40 -2.86 -20.21
C LYS A 38 5.21 -1.89 -19.36
N ILE A 39 5.86 -0.90 -19.98
CA ILE A 39 6.62 0.14 -19.28
C ILE A 39 5.69 0.94 -18.36
N ILE A 40 4.56 1.44 -18.87
CA ILE A 40 3.58 2.20 -18.09
C ILE A 40 3.08 1.38 -16.89
N THR A 41 2.77 0.11 -17.11
CA THR A 41 2.29 -0.80 -16.05
C THR A 41 3.36 -0.99 -14.97
N THR A 42 4.61 -1.29 -15.37
CA THR A 42 5.73 -1.48 -14.44
C THR A 42 6.02 -0.20 -13.66
N SER A 43 6.02 0.96 -14.34
CA SER A 43 6.23 2.26 -13.69
C SER A 43 5.14 2.58 -12.68
N LYS A 44 3.89 2.23 -12.94
CA LYS A 44 2.79 2.39 -11.96
C LYS A 44 3.06 1.58 -10.70
N VAL A 45 3.47 0.32 -10.83
CA VAL A 45 3.80 -0.55 -9.69
C VAL A 45 4.93 0.06 -8.87
N VAL A 46 6.02 0.48 -9.51
CA VAL A 46 7.17 1.11 -8.83
C VAL A 46 6.76 2.42 -8.14
N VAL A 47 5.96 3.27 -8.80
CA VAL A 47 5.47 4.52 -8.21
C VAL A 47 4.56 4.26 -7.01
N ASP A 48 3.67 3.28 -7.08
CA ASP A 48 2.79 2.92 -5.97
C ASP A 48 3.58 2.30 -4.81
N GLU A 49 4.62 1.53 -5.10
CA GLU A 49 5.53 0.96 -4.10
C GLU A 49 6.37 2.04 -3.41
N LEU A 50 6.92 3.00 -4.16
CA LEU A 50 7.62 4.18 -3.61
C LEU A 50 6.69 5.07 -2.78
N LYS A 51 5.45 5.29 -3.23
CA LYS A 51 4.43 5.99 -2.43
C LYS A 51 4.15 5.24 -1.12
N ASN A 52 3.97 3.92 -1.20
CA ASN A 52 3.75 3.06 -0.04
C ASN A 52 4.96 2.95 0.90
N GLN A 53 6.17 3.30 0.46
CA GLN A 53 7.36 3.45 1.29
C GLN A 53 7.44 4.82 1.97
N SER A 54 6.89 5.87 1.35
CA SER A 54 6.89 7.25 1.88
C SER A 54 5.71 7.58 2.81
N GLY A 55 4.67 6.75 2.82
CA GLY A 55 3.44 6.99 3.56
C GLY A 55 3.50 6.64 5.04
N ILE A 56 2.64 7.28 5.84
CA ILE A 56 2.50 6.99 7.27
C ILE A 56 1.52 5.83 7.46
N LEU A 57 1.92 4.83 8.24
CA LEU A 57 1.08 3.69 8.60
C LEU A 57 0.56 3.87 10.02
N TYR A 58 -0.73 4.19 10.15
CA TYR A 58 -1.37 4.36 11.45
C TYR A 58 -1.93 3.03 11.95
N VAL A 59 -1.58 2.65 13.17
CA VAL A 59 -2.11 1.47 13.87
C VAL A 59 -3.02 1.95 15.00
N PHE A 60 -4.29 1.57 14.95
CA PHE A 60 -5.28 2.02 15.94
C PHE A 60 -5.36 1.06 17.13
N ASP A 61 -5.47 1.65 18.32
CA ASP A 61 -5.80 0.99 19.58
C ASP A 61 -7.33 0.94 19.80
N THR A 62 -7.82 -0.05 20.54
CA THR A 62 -9.21 -0.18 20.97
C THR A 62 -9.69 1.05 21.72
N ASN A 63 -8.89 1.59 22.64
CA ASN A 63 -9.29 2.77 23.42
C ASN A 63 -9.45 4.01 22.52
N ALA A 64 -8.62 4.14 21.49
CA ALA A 64 -8.74 5.24 20.53
C ALA A 64 -10.08 5.17 19.77
N LEU A 65 -10.43 3.98 19.25
CA LEU A 65 -11.68 3.77 18.51
C LEU A 65 -12.92 3.79 19.40
N MET A 66 -12.80 3.38 20.67
CA MET A 66 -13.89 3.45 21.64
C MET A 66 -14.19 4.90 22.07
N ASN A 67 -13.15 5.73 22.20
CA ASN A 67 -13.33 7.15 22.50
C ASN A 67 -13.95 7.88 21.31
N ASP A 68 -13.52 7.55 20.10
CA ASP A 68 -14.00 8.17 18.89
C ASP A 68 -14.01 7.20 17.69
N PRO A 69 -15.17 6.56 17.41
CA PRO A 69 -15.33 5.69 16.27
C PRO A 69 -15.04 6.35 14.92
N ASN A 70 -15.24 7.67 14.80
CA ASN A 70 -15.06 8.40 13.54
C ASN A 70 -13.58 8.76 13.29
N LEU A 71 -12.69 8.47 14.22
CA LEU A 71 -11.25 8.70 14.05
C LEU A 71 -10.74 7.98 12.79
N ILE A 72 -11.22 6.76 12.55
CA ILE A 72 -10.79 5.93 11.44
C ILE A 72 -11.34 6.38 10.07
N THR A 73 -12.37 7.24 10.06
CA THR A 73 -12.93 7.80 8.83
C THR A 73 -12.15 9.02 8.33
N ILE A 74 -11.22 9.55 9.13
CA ILE A 74 -10.39 10.69 8.76
C ILE A 74 -9.36 10.24 7.73
N GLN A 75 -9.53 10.65 6.46
CA GLN A 75 -8.61 10.33 5.37
C GLN A 75 -7.44 11.31 5.34
N LYS A 76 -6.23 10.83 5.62
CA LYS A 76 -4.98 11.59 5.52
C LYS A 76 -4.30 11.29 4.19
N ARG A 77 -3.60 12.29 3.65
CA ARG A 77 -2.80 12.11 2.44
C ARG A 77 -1.65 11.14 2.73
N ASN A 78 -1.33 10.31 1.73
CA ASN A 78 -0.21 9.37 1.80
C ASN A 78 -0.18 8.55 3.10
N SER A 79 -1.34 8.05 3.52
CA SER A 79 -1.49 7.35 4.79
C SER A 79 -2.25 6.05 4.60
N SER A 80 -1.89 5.05 5.38
CA SER A 80 -2.57 3.75 5.44
C SER A 80 -2.99 3.47 6.88
N TYR A 81 -4.07 2.72 7.04
CA TYR A 81 -4.69 2.45 8.32
C TYR A 81 -4.70 0.96 8.61
N ILE A 82 -4.22 0.59 9.78
CA ILE A 82 -4.23 -0.77 10.29
C ILE A 82 -5.06 -0.82 11.56
N VAL A 83 -5.93 -1.83 11.62
CA VAL A 83 -6.56 -2.26 12.86
C VAL A 83 -6.01 -3.64 13.21
N PRO A 84 -5.30 -3.79 14.33
CA PRO A 84 -4.87 -5.10 14.82
C PRO A 84 -6.07 -6.03 15.03
N ILE A 85 -5.93 -7.32 14.72
CA ILE A 85 -7.01 -8.30 14.92
C ILE A 85 -7.48 -8.35 16.38
N VAL A 86 -6.56 -8.18 17.33
CA VAL A 86 -6.87 -8.13 18.76
C VAL A 86 -7.80 -6.97 19.11
N VAL A 87 -7.71 -5.85 18.40
CA VAL A 87 -8.60 -4.69 18.62
C VAL A 87 -10.02 -5.04 18.19
N LEU A 88 -10.20 -5.78 17.08
CA LEU A 88 -11.51 -6.30 16.71
C LEU A 88 -12.08 -7.25 17.76
N GLU A 89 -11.27 -8.19 18.26
CA GLU A 89 -11.68 -9.13 19.31
C GLU A 89 -12.10 -8.41 20.60
N GLU A 90 -11.39 -7.34 20.98
CA GLU A 90 -11.76 -6.51 22.13
C GLU A 90 -13.07 -5.76 21.88
N LEU A 91 -13.23 -5.12 20.72
CA LEU A 91 -14.47 -4.43 20.37
C LEU A 91 -15.67 -5.40 20.39
N ASP A 92 -15.52 -6.62 19.89
CA ASP A 92 -16.60 -7.62 19.92
C ASP A 92 -16.97 -8.03 21.35
N LYS A 93 -15.99 -8.21 22.24
CA LYS A 93 -16.25 -8.46 23.67
C LYS A 93 -16.99 -7.29 24.31
N LEU A 94 -16.62 -6.05 23.96
CA LEU A 94 -17.24 -4.84 24.48
C LEU A 94 -18.69 -4.64 24.01
N LYS A 95 -19.14 -5.33 22.96
CA LYS A 95 -20.56 -5.32 22.56
C LYS A 95 -21.48 -5.99 23.57
N LEU A 96 -20.93 -6.82 24.46
CA LEU A 96 -21.69 -7.48 25.53
C LEU A 96 -21.85 -6.59 26.77
N ASP A 97 -21.06 -5.52 26.88
CA ASP A 97 -21.13 -4.56 27.97
C ASP A 97 -22.25 -3.53 27.71
N LYS A 98 -23.25 -3.45 28.59
CA LYS A 98 -24.41 -2.56 28.43
C LYS A 98 -24.03 -1.08 28.23
N ASN A 99 -22.96 -0.60 28.86
CA ASN A 99 -22.56 0.80 28.81
C ASN A 99 -21.64 1.11 27.62
N ARG A 100 -20.90 0.10 27.14
CA ARG A 100 -19.88 0.26 26.08
C ARG A 100 -20.35 -0.26 24.72
N SER A 101 -21.42 -1.05 24.68
CA SER A 101 -21.88 -1.77 23.48
C SER A 101 -22.18 -0.83 22.30
N GLN A 102 -22.80 0.31 22.56
CA GLN A 102 -23.11 1.27 21.49
C GLN A 102 -21.83 1.85 20.86
N LYS A 103 -20.84 2.21 21.67
CA LYS A 103 -19.56 2.74 21.19
C LYS A 103 -18.77 1.68 20.42
N ALA A 104 -18.72 0.46 20.93
CA ALA A 104 -18.06 -0.67 20.27
C ALA A 104 -18.72 -1.00 18.91
N SER A 105 -20.06 -1.04 18.88
CA SER A 105 -20.83 -1.26 17.65
C SER A 105 -20.60 -0.16 16.62
N ASN A 106 -20.50 1.09 17.06
CA ASN A 106 -20.18 2.22 16.19
C ASN A 106 -18.75 2.12 15.64
N ALA A 107 -17.77 1.74 16.47
CA ALA A 107 -16.38 1.53 16.05
C ALA A 107 -16.27 0.44 14.98
N ILE A 108 -16.89 -0.73 15.19
CA ILE A 108 -16.91 -1.81 14.20
C ILE A 108 -17.60 -1.35 12.90
N ARG A 109 -18.71 -0.61 13.00
CA ARG A 109 -19.38 -0.04 11.82
C ARG A 109 -18.47 0.93 11.07
N ALA A 110 -17.70 1.77 11.77
CA ALA A 110 -16.77 2.71 11.15
C ALA A 110 -15.61 1.97 10.46
N ILE A 111 -15.05 0.94 11.10
CA ILE A 111 -14.04 0.05 10.50
C ILE A 111 -14.57 -0.55 9.18
N ASN A 112 -15.77 -1.15 9.20
CA ASN A 112 -16.35 -1.81 8.03
C ASN A 112 -16.64 -0.87 6.84
N LYS A 113 -16.81 0.43 7.11
CA LYS A 113 -17.05 1.45 6.09
C LYS A 113 -15.78 2.13 5.59
N SER A 114 -14.66 1.94 6.27
CA SER A 114 -13.40 2.63 6.00
C SER A 114 -12.44 1.73 5.23
N ASN A 115 -11.55 2.32 4.43
CA ASN A 115 -10.50 1.57 3.76
C ASN A 115 -9.35 1.29 4.75
N VAL A 116 -9.52 0.23 5.53
CA VAL A 116 -8.60 -0.16 6.62
C VAL A 116 -8.16 -1.60 6.43
N ARG A 117 -6.92 -1.88 6.82
CA ARG A 117 -6.36 -3.22 6.74
C ARG A 117 -6.40 -3.86 8.12
N ILE A 118 -7.06 -5.02 8.21
CA ILE A 118 -7.04 -5.82 9.44
C ILE A 118 -5.77 -6.65 9.44
N GLU A 119 -4.95 -6.53 10.49
CA GLU A 119 -3.66 -7.23 10.57
C GLU A 119 -3.52 -8.11 11.80
N LYS A 120 -2.98 -9.31 11.60
CA LYS A 120 -2.54 -10.18 12.69
C LYS A 120 -1.19 -9.68 13.23
N TYR A 121 -1.02 -9.80 14.54
CA TYR A 121 0.27 -9.59 15.19
C TYR A 121 1.25 -10.73 14.85
N SER A 122 2.55 -10.47 14.99
CA SER A 122 3.59 -11.50 14.90
C SER A 122 4.19 -11.71 16.28
N GLU A 123 4.22 -12.96 16.75
CA GLU A 123 4.70 -13.26 18.11
C GLU A 123 6.22 -13.13 18.26
N HIS A 124 6.97 -13.15 17.16
CA HIS A 124 8.42 -13.17 17.17
C HIS A 124 9.07 -11.79 16.95
N VAL A 125 8.27 -10.73 16.75
CA VAL A 125 8.81 -9.38 16.56
C VAL A 125 9.10 -8.65 17.86
N LEU A 126 8.52 -9.09 18.98
CA LEU A 126 8.76 -8.50 20.30
C LEU A 126 9.82 -9.29 21.08
N PRO A 127 10.62 -8.61 21.93
CA PRO A 127 11.49 -9.28 22.90
C PRO A 127 10.71 -10.21 23.84
N LYS A 128 11.37 -11.24 24.35
CA LYS A 128 10.74 -12.26 25.22
C LYS A 128 10.20 -11.71 26.54
N ASP A 129 10.64 -10.51 26.96
CA ASP A 129 10.17 -9.84 28.16
C ASP A 129 8.74 -9.28 28.02
N PHE A 130 8.19 -9.25 26.79
CA PHE A 130 6.81 -8.83 26.54
C PHE A 130 5.84 -10.02 26.62
N ASP A 131 4.93 -9.96 27.59
CA ASP A 131 3.86 -10.97 27.73
C ASP A 131 2.82 -10.86 26.60
N MET A 132 2.80 -11.83 25.69
CA MET A 132 1.86 -11.86 24.56
C MET A 132 0.41 -12.17 24.96
N ARG A 133 0.10 -12.40 26.24
CA ARG A 133 -1.29 -12.44 26.75
C ARG A 133 -1.88 -11.03 26.88
N ASN A 134 -1.04 -10.00 27.04
CA ASN A 134 -1.48 -8.62 27.11
C ASN A 134 -1.80 -8.09 25.70
N ASN A 135 -2.98 -7.48 25.55
CA ASN A 135 -3.46 -7.02 24.25
C ASN A 135 -2.70 -5.78 23.75
N ASP A 136 -2.21 -4.90 24.62
CA ASP A 136 -1.33 -3.78 24.23
C ASP A 136 -0.06 -4.29 23.56
N ASN A 137 0.51 -5.39 24.07
CA ASN A 137 1.69 -6.03 23.49
C ASN A 137 1.38 -6.61 22.11
N LYS A 138 0.18 -7.19 21.89
CA LYS A 138 -0.27 -7.63 20.57
C LYS A 138 -0.47 -6.45 19.59
N ILE A 139 -0.97 -5.31 20.06
CA ILE A 139 -1.07 -4.08 19.25
C ILE A 139 0.32 -3.60 18.85
N LEU A 140 1.26 -3.53 19.81
CA LEU A 140 2.64 -3.15 19.55
C LEU A 140 3.34 -4.12 18.58
N ALA A 141 3.16 -5.43 18.74
CA ALA A 141 3.67 -6.43 17.81
C ALA A 141 3.12 -6.27 16.39
N THR A 142 1.84 -5.91 16.25
CA THR A 142 1.26 -5.56 14.95
C THR A 142 1.99 -4.37 14.31
N ALA A 143 2.28 -3.32 15.08
CA ALA A 143 3.03 -2.17 14.60
C ALA A 143 4.48 -2.52 14.21
N MET A 144 5.17 -3.30 15.04
CA MET A 144 6.56 -3.70 14.82
C MET A 144 6.77 -4.60 13.60
N LYS A 145 5.73 -5.34 13.16
CA LYS A 145 5.75 -6.06 11.87
C LYS A 145 6.09 -5.16 10.68
N PHE A 146 5.81 -3.87 10.81
CA PHE A 146 6.06 -2.86 9.78
C PHE A 146 7.12 -1.85 10.20
N SER A 147 8.01 -2.19 11.14
CA SER A 147 9.04 -1.28 11.68
C SER A 147 10.00 -0.70 10.64
N ASN A 148 10.08 -1.30 9.45
CA ASN A 148 10.79 -0.78 8.28
C ASN A 148 10.03 0.34 7.52
N LYS A 149 8.83 0.73 7.98
CA LYS A 149 8.01 1.83 7.45
C LYS A 149 7.84 2.92 8.51
N ASN A 150 7.27 4.05 8.12
CA ASN A 150 6.88 5.11 9.07
C ASN A 150 5.58 4.73 9.80
N VAL A 151 5.71 3.90 10.83
CA VAL A 151 4.58 3.40 11.63
C VAL A 151 4.30 4.31 12.81
N VAL A 152 3.01 4.52 13.10
CA VAL A 152 2.53 5.33 14.22
C VAL A 152 1.38 4.63 14.90
N ILE A 153 1.49 4.42 16.21
CA ILE A 153 0.37 3.95 17.01
C ILE A 153 -0.47 5.16 17.45
N VAL A 154 -1.78 5.08 17.26
CA VAL A 154 -2.75 6.08 17.72
C VAL A 154 -3.36 5.59 19.01
N THR A 155 -2.98 6.19 20.14
CA THR A 155 -3.43 5.76 21.48
C THR A 155 -3.37 6.92 22.48
N GLU A 156 -4.24 6.87 23.50
CA GLU A 156 -4.10 7.72 24.69
C GLU A 156 -3.35 7.05 25.85
N ASP A 157 -3.11 5.74 25.78
CA ASP A 157 -2.55 4.97 26.89
C ASP A 157 -1.05 5.25 27.09
N ASN A 158 -0.67 5.71 28.28
CA ASN A 158 0.71 6.04 28.61
C ASN A 158 1.61 4.80 28.73
N ASN A 159 1.08 3.66 29.16
CA ASN A 159 1.82 2.41 29.25
C ASN A 159 2.15 1.90 27.83
N LEU A 160 1.17 1.88 26.92
CA LEU A 160 1.41 1.53 25.53
C LEU A 160 2.40 2.50 24.86
N LYS A 161 2.30 3.82 25.11
CA LYS A 161 3.27 4.82 24.63
C LYS A 161 4.69 4.51 25.14
N ASN A 162 4.85 4.19 26.42
CA ASN A 162 6.16 3.86 27.02
C ASN A 162 6.75 2.58 26.42
N LYS A 163 5.93 1.54 26.25
CA LYS A 163 6.33 0.28 25.59
C LYS A 163 6.74 0.52 24.14
N ALA A 164 5.95 1.26 23.36
CA ALA A 164 6.26 1.60 21.99
C ALA A 164 7.56 2.41 21.87
N LYS A 165 7.76 3.39 22.76
CA LYS A 165 9.01 4.17 22.84
C LYS A 165 10.22 3.27 23.08
N SER A 166 10.11 2.26 23.96
CA SER A 166 11.19 1.29 24.19
C SER A 166 11.56 0.46 22.95
N GLN A 167 10.62 0.32 22.01
CA GLN A 167 10.79 -0.41 20.75
C GLN A 167 11.01 0.53 19.54
N ASN A 168 11.30 1.81 19.77
CA ASN A 168 11.46 2.85 18.73
C ASN A 168 10.24 3.00 17.78
N ILE A 169 9.04 2.72 18.28
CA ILE A 169 7.79 2.96 17.55
C ILE A 169 7.18 4.29 18.01
N ARG A 170 6.82 5.14 17.05
CA ARG A 170 6.19 6.44 17.33
C ARG A 170 4.74 6.24 17.76
N CYS A 171 4.29 7.08 18.70
CA CYS A 171 2.89 7.18 19.08
C CYS A 171 2.40 8.62 18.98
N ILE A 172 1.11 8.80 18.74
CA ILE A 172 0.42 10.09 18.80
C ILE A 172 -0.91 9.97 19.54
N SER A 173 -1.36 11.07 20.13
CA SER A 173 -2.68 11.17 20.76
C SER A 173 -3.79 11.27 19.71
N LEU A 174 -5.05 11.07 20.10
CA LEU A 174 -6.22 11.28 19.24
C LEU A 174 -6.29 12.74 18.79
N SER A 175 -5.98 13.66 19.70
CA SER A 175 -5.99 15.09 19.43
C SER A 175 -4.94 15.47 18.39
N GLU A 176 -3.76 14.86 18.45
CA GLU A 176 -2.67 15.06 17.49
C GLU A 176 -2.98 14.41 16.16
N PHE A 177 -3.52 13.18 16.15
CA PHE A 177 -3.99 12.53 14.93
C PHE A 177 -5.08 13.35 14.23
N ARG A 178 -5.95 14.06 14.94
CA ARG A 178 -6.94 14.94 14.31
C ARG A 178 -6.34 16.18 13.67
N ARG A 179 -5.22 16.69 14.20
CA ARG A 179 -4.54 17.90 13.71
C ARG A 179 -3.51 17.64 12.61
N SER A 180 -2.99 16.42 12.51
CA SER A 180 -1.89 16.07 11.60
C SER A 180 -2.25 15.95 10.13
#